data_AF-A0A7G9S5D5-F1
#
_entry.id   AF-A0A7G9S5D5-F1
#
_cell.length_a   1.000
_cell.length_b   1.000
_cell.length_c   1.000
_cell.angle_alpha   90.00
_cell.angle_beta   90.00
_cell.angle_gamma   90.00
#
_symmetry.space_group_name_H-M   'P 1'
#
loop_
_entity.id
_entity.type
_entity.pdbx_description
1 polymer ?
#
loop_
_entity_poly.entity_id
_entity_poly.type
_entity_poly.pdbx_seq_one_letter_code
_entity_poly.pdbx_strand_id
1 'polypeptide(L)'
;MRMNDDLGATVTPEVVPAISGAELTERVHTLEHILLWQTRGQADLVYGEKTVTLLEGEAAWVPARTWHSLHAGDDSITTPLFIPVCEVQCSMNNVVVVPIRESDRRCMFALWNSQSNMSEQDLDLCHEVVATVERAALCSNHSTPRTPALTPRTGE
;
A
#
# COMPACT_ATOMS: atom_id res chain seq x y z
N MET A 1 34.02 40.18 35.92
CA MET A 1 33.87 38.78 36.33
C MET A 1 32.39 38.52 36.65
N ARG A 2 31.70 37.83 35.74
CA ARG A 2 30.68 36.81 36.02
C ARG A 2 30.33 36.13 34.71
N MET A 3 30.93 34.95 34.54
CA MET A 3 30.52 33.91 33.60
C MET A 3 29.11 33.46 33.97
N ASN A 4 28.22 33.38 32.99
CA ASN A 4 27.09 32.46 33.06
C ASN A 4 27.30 31.44 31.95
N ASP A 5 27.86 30.32 32.36
CA ASP A 5 27.68 29.03 31.70
C ASP A 5 26.17 28.78 31.64
N ASP A 6 25.59 28.81 30.43
CA ASP A 6 24.26 28.26 30.23
C ASP A 6 24.42 26.84 29.67
N LEU A 7 23.89 25.92 30.46
CA LEU A 7 24.07 24.49 30.41
C LEU A 7 23.65 23.96 29.04
N GLY A 8 24.54 23.20 28.40
CA GLY A 8 24.20 22.35 27.26
C GLY A 8 23.08 21.41 27.66
N ALA A 9 21.85 21.75 27.25
CA ALA A 9 20.73 20.84 27.33
C ALA A 9 21.05 19.65 26.42
N THR A 10 21.41 18.53 27.02
CA THR A 10 21.45 17.24 26.35
C THR A 10 20.03 16.94 25.89
N VAL A 11 19.74 17.18 24.61
CA VAL A 11 18.53 16.69 23.96
C VAL A 11 18.67 15.17 23.94
N THR A 12 18.04 14.48 24.89
CA THR A 12 17.82 13.03 24.76
C THR A 12 17.00 12.82 23.49
N PRO A 13 17.49 12.04 22.51
CA PRO A 13 16.71 11.77 21.31
C PRO A 13 15.38 11.16 21.73
N GLU A 14 14.29 11.76 21.26
CA GLU A 14 12.96 11.22 21.42
C GLU A 14 12.94 9.82 20.80
N VAL A 15 12.66 8.80 21.62
CA VAL A 15 12.52 7.42 21.13
C VAL A 15 11.18 7.36 20.42
N VAL A 16 11.19 7.52 19.09
CA VAL A 16 10.01 7.25 18.26
C VAL A 16 9.75 5.75 18.33
N PRO A 17 8.57 5.30 18.81
CA PRO A 17 8.26 3.88 18.88
C PRO A 17 8.27 3.27 17.47
N ALA A 18 8.88 2.10 17.34
CA ALA A 18 8.89 1.34 16.09
C ALA A 18 7.46 0.96 15.68
N ILE A 19 7.19 0.98 14.37
CA ILE A 19 5.90 0.53 13.84
C ILE A 19 5.94 -0.99 13.78
N SER A 20 5.10 -1.67 14.57
CA SER A 20 4.98 -3.12 14.48
C SER A 20 4.23 -3.54 13.22
N GLY A 21 4.56 -4.72 12.70
CA GLY A 21 3.84 -5.35 11.62
C GLY A 21 2.36 -5.55 11.93
N ALA A 22 1.57 -5.70 10.86
CA ALA A 22 0.12 -5.80 10.94
C ALA A 22 -0.40 -6.93 10.05
N GLU A 23 -1.49 -7.55 10.49
CA GLU A 23 -2.20 -8.57 9.72
C GLU A 23 -3.58 -8.08 9.31
N LEU A 24 -3.83 -8.17 8.02
CA LEU A 24 -5.13 -8.03 7.40
C LEU A 24 -5.69 -9.43 7.17
N THR A 25 -6.60 -9.86 8.05
CA THR A 25 -7.26 -11.17 7.92
C THR A 25 -7.97 -11.32 6.58
N GLU A 26 -8.06 -12.57 6.11
CA GLU A 26 -8.70 -12.91 4.84
C GLU A 26 -10.10 -12.29 4.72
N ARG A 27 -10.35 -11.63 3.58
CA ARG A 27 -11.59 -10.92 3.28
C ARG A 27 -11.85 -10.81 1.80
N VAL A 28 -13.06 -10.37 1.46
CA VAL A 28 -13.48 -10.06 0.09
C VAL A 28 -14.31 -8.78 0.08
N HIS A 29 -14.06 -7.93 -0.91
CA HIS A 29 -14.83 -6.71 -1.16
C HIS A 29 -15.67 -6.93 -2.41
N THR A 30 -16.99 -6.76 -2.32
CA THR A 30 -17.91 -7.05 -3.42
C THR A 30 -18.33 -5.81 -4.21
N LEU A 31 -18.22 -4.63 -3.61
CA LEU A 31 -18.64 -3.36 -4.20
C LEU A 31 -17.47 -2.48 -4.64
N GLU A 32 -16.26 -2.77 -4.15
CA GLU A 32 -15.05 -2.03 -4.48
C GLU A 32 -13.94 -2.96 -5.00
N HIS A 33 -13.21 -2.48 -5.99
CA HIS A 33 -11.82 -2.89 -6.19
C HIS A 33 -10.95 -2.24 -5.12
N ILE A 34 -9.83 -2.87 -4.78
CA ILE A 34 -8.87 -2.30 -3.84
C ILE A 34 -7.53 -2.12 -4.54
N LEU A 35 -6.93 -0.96 -4.37
CA LEU A 35 -5.51 -0.78 -4.60
C LEU A 35 -4.77 -0.77 -3.26
N LEU A 36 -3.95 -1.78 -3.02
CA LEU A 36 -3.07 -1.87 -1.85
C LEU A 36 -1.72 -1.26 -2.21
N TRP A 37 -1.48 -0.01 -1.79
CA TRP A 37 -0.26 0.72 -2.12
C TRP A 37 0.75 0.67 -0.98
N GLN A 38 1.91 0.07 -1.21
CA GLN A 38 2.99 0.01 -0.23
C GLN A 38 3.76 1.33 -0.20
N THR A 39 3.47 2.16 0.79
CA THR A 39 4.10 3.49 0.93
C THR A 39 5.43 3.45 1.67
N ARG A 40 5.66 2.43 2.50
CA ARG A 40 6.92 2.21 3.21
C ARG A 40 7.15 0.73 3.50
N GLY A 41 8.38 0.24 3.40
CA GLY A 41 8.73 -1.12 3.80
C GLY A 41 8.16 -2.17 2.83
N GLN A 42 7.67 -3.30 3.35
CA GLN A 42 7.16 -4.39 2.52
C GLN A 42 5.94 -5.07 3.11
N ALA A 43 5.14 -5.70 2.25
CA ALA A 43 4.00 -6.52 2.66
C ALA A 43 3.84 -7.73 1.75
N ASP A 44 3.35 -8.83 2.30
CA ASP A 44 2.99 -10.04 1.55
C ASP A 44 1.47 -10.11 1.38
N LEU A 45 1.03 -10.02 0.13
CA LEU A 45 -0.36 -10.18 -0.28
C LEU A 45 -0.61 -11.63 -0.70
N VAL A 46 -1.56 -12.28 -0.03
CA VAL A 46 -2.00 -13.64 -0.37
C VAL A 46 -3.36 -13.58 -1.04
N TYR A 47 -3.51 -14.29 -2.15
CA TYR A 47 -4.79 -14.44 -2.86
C TYR A 47 -4.84 -15.81 -3.56
N GLY A 48 -5.87 -16.60 -3.27
CA GLY A 48 -5.89 -18.02 -3.65
C GLY A 48 -4.64 -18.74 -3.13
N GLU A 49 -3.95 -19.48 -4.01
CA GLU A 49 -2.69 -20.17 -3.68
C GLU A 49 -1.43 -19.34 -3.96
N LYS A 50 -1.60 -18.05 -4.29
CA LYS A 50 -0.49 -17.17 -4.67
C LYS A 50 -0.14 -16.23 -3.53
N THR A 51 1.15 -15.96 -3.39
CA THR A 51 1.67 -14.88 -2.54
C THR A 51 2.51 -13.95 -3.41
N VAL A 52 2.31 -12.65 -3.26
CA VAL A 52 3.12 -11.62 -3.92
C VAL A 52 3.63 -10.64 -2.88
N THR A 53 4.92 -10.37 -2.92
CA THR A 53 5.53 -9.34 -2.07
C THR A 53 5.40 -7.99 -2.75
N LEU A 54 4.86 -7.01 -2.02
CA LEU A 54 4.84 -5.61 -2.36
C LEU A 54 6.02 -4.91 -1.69
N LEU A 55 6.86 -4.27 -2.48
CA LEU A 55 7.91 -3.39 -1.98
C LEU A 55 7.45 -1.94 -1.96
N GLU A 56 8.18 -1.12 -1.20
CA GLU A 56 7.97 0.33 -1.18
C GLU A 56 7.87 0.93 -2.59
N GLY A 57 6.81 1.69 -2.83
CA GLY A 57 6.50 2.29 -4.12
C GLY A 57 5.74 1.36 -5.08
N GLU A 58 5.44 0.11 -4.72
CA GLU A 58 4.58 -0.77 -5.51
C GLU A 58 3.14 -0.74 -5.00
N ALA A 59 2.20 -1.05 -5.88
CA ALA A 59 0.80 -1.26 -5.52
C ALA A 59 0.25 -2.54 -6.16
N ALA A 60 -0.57 -3.27 -5.40
CA ALA A 60 -1.39 -4.35 -5.94
C ALA A 60 -2.81 -3.85 -6.23
N TRP A 61 -3.24 -3.97 -7.47
CA TRP A 61 -4.65 -3.96 -7.83
C TRP A 61 -5.28 -5.30 -7.47
N VAL A 62 -6.32 -5.27 -6.65
CA VAL A 62 -7.11 -6.44 -6.25
C VAL A 62 -8.54 -6.24 -6.76
N PRO A 63 -8.98 -7.01 -7.77
CA PRO A 63 -10.33 -6.88 -8.28
C PRO A 63 -11.38 -7.20 -7.23
N ALA A 64 -12.52 -6.50 -7.28
CA ALA A 64 -13.69 -6.88 -6.49
C ALA A 64 -13.99 -8.37 -6.62
N ARG A 65 -14.48 -8.97 -5.53
CA ARG A 65 -14.79 -10.41 -5.40
C ARG A 65 -13.56 -11.32 -5.41
N THR A 66 -12.36 -10.75 -5.20
CA THR A 66 -11.12 -11.51 -4.97
C THR A 66 -10.86 -11.64 -3.48
N TRP A 67 -10.85 -12.88 -2.99
CA TRP A 67 -10.42 -13.19 -1.62
C TRP A 67 -8.92 -12.90 -1.47
N HIS A 68 -8.57 -12.19 -0.40
CA HIS A 68 -7.19 -11.83 -0.12
C HIS A 68 -6.95 -11.62 1.37
N SER A 69 -5.70 -11.79 1.79
CA SER A 69 -5.16 -11.37 3.09
C SER A 69 -3.82 -10.65 2.87
N LEU A 70 -3.38 -9.86 3.84
CA LEU A 70 -2.13 -9.11 3.75
C LEU A 70 -1.38 -9.19 5.07
N HIS A 71 -0.07 -9.40 5.01
CA HIS A 71 0.83 -9.22 6.15
C HIS A 71 1.79 -8.08 5.84
N ALA A 72 1.69 -6.97 6.58
CA ALA A 72 2.67 -5.90 6.54
C ALA A 72 3.75 -6.17 7.59
N GLY A 73 5.02 -6.10 7.20
CA GLY A 73 6.14 -6.29 8.12
C GLY A 73 6.32 -5.14 9.11
N ASP A 74 7.27 -5.26 10.02
CA ASP A 74 7.70 -4.13 10.86
C ASP A 74 8.14 -2.95 9.98
N ASP A 75 7.97 -1.73 10.51
CA ASP A 75 8.30 -0.47 9.83
C ASP A 75 7.63 -0.29 8.45
N SER A 76 6.52 -1.00 8.20
CA SER A 76 5.84 -1.01 6.92
C SER A 76 4.49 -0.30 6.97
N ILE A 77 4.12 0.34 5.86
CA ILE A 77 2.84 1.02 5.71
C ILE A 77 2.24 0.61 4.35
N THR A 78 1.08 -0.02 4.41
CA THR A 78 0.24 -0.29 3.25
C THR A 78 -1.01 0.56 3.32
N THR A 79 -1.21 1.40 2.31
CA THR A 79 -2.33 2.33 2.20
C THR A 79 -3.40 1.74 1.27
N PRO A 80 -4.59 1.40 1.77
CA PRO A 80 -5.68 0.93 0.92
C PRO A 80 -6.39 2.12 0.26
N LEU A 81 -6.67 1.97 -1.04
CA LEU A 81 -7.59 2.83 -1.79
C LEU A 81 -8.75 1.99 -2.29
N PHE A 82 -9.98 2.45 -2.07
CA PHE A 82 -11.19 1.76 -2.48
C PHE A 82 -11.78 2.38 -3.75
N ILE A 83 -12.02 1.59 -4.79
CA ILE A 83 -12.54 2.07 -6.07
C ILE A 83 -13.88 1.39 -6.35
N PRO A 84 -15.01 2.12 -6.39
CA PRO A 84 -16.33 1.54 -6.63
C PRO A 84 -16.44 0.86 -7.99
N VAL A 85 -16.98 -0.37 -8.01
CA VAL A 85 -17.18 -1.15 -9.24
C VAL A 85 -18.21 -0.50 -10.17
N CYS A 86 -19.22 0.19 -9.63
CA CYS A 86 -20.29 0.78 -10.42
C CYS A 86 -19.89 2.08 -11.14
N GLU A 87 -18.82 2.75 -10.69
CA GLU A 87 -18.45 4.09 -11.15
C GLU A 87 -17.23 4.09 -12.07
N VAL A 88 -16.40 3.03 -12.04
CA VAL A 88 -15.15 2.97 -12.81
C VAL A 88 -15.07 1.68 -13.60
N GLN A 89 -14.91 1.80 -14.92
CA GLN A 89 -14.58 0.67 -15.77
C GLN A 89 -13.07 0.41 -15.68
N CYS A 90 -12.70 -0.84 -15.38
CA CYS A 90 -11.31 -1.26 -15.29
C CYS A 90 -11.13 -2.59 -16.05
N SER A 91 -10.08 -2.68 -16.86
CA SER A 91 -9.75 -3.85 -17.66
C SER A 91 -8.99 -4.94 -16.87
N MET A 92 -8.41 -4.57 -15.72
CA MET A 92 -7.65 -5.49 -14.86
C MET A 92 -8.58 -6.39 -14.04
N ASN A 93 -8.84 -7.58 -14.56
CA ASN A 93 -9.72 -8.60 -13.95
C ASN A 93 -8.97 -9.60 -13.05
N ASN A 94 -7.65 -9.47 -12.92
CA ASN A 94 -6.82 -10.29 -12.06
C ASN A 94 -6.03 -9.39 -11.09
N VAL A 95 -5.43 -9.99 -10.06
CA VAL A 95 -4.47 -9.25 -9.23
C VAL A 95 -3.27 -8.86 -10.07
N VAL A 96 -2.92 -7.58 -10.06
CA VAL A 96 -1.78 -7.03 -10.80
C VAL A 96 -0.94 -6.17 -9.86
N VAL A 97 0.38 -6.38 -9.87
CA VAL A 97 1.32 -5.53 -9.12
C VAL A 97 1.96 -4.55 -10.10
N VAL A 98 1.98 -3.27 -9.75
CA VAL A 98 2.55 -2.20 -10.57
C VAL A 98 3.46 -1.29 -9.74
N PRO A 99 4.53 -0.74 -10.31
CA PRO A 99 5.27 0.34 -9.69
C PRO A 99 4.47 1.65 -9.76
N ILE A 100 4.41 2.39 -8.66
CA ILE A 100 3.83 3.73 -8.55
C ILE A 100 4.97 4.75 -8.62
N ARG A 101 4.98 5.55 -9.69
CA ARG A 101 5.99 6.58 -9.90
C ARG A 101 5.76 7.75 -8.94
N GLU A 102 6.83 8.48 -8.63
CA GLU A 102 6.74 9.67 -7.76
C GLU A 102 5.69 10.68 -8.26
N SER A 103 5.60 10.89 -9.58
CA SER A 103 4.59 11.77 -10.21
C SER A 103 3.15 11.36 -9.92
N ASP A 104 2.93 10.07 -9.69
CA ASP A 104 1.62 9.46 -9.57
C ASP A 104 1.18 9.35 -8.09
N ARG A 105 2.12 9.52 -7.14
CA ARG A 105 1.83 9.46 -5.69
C ARG A 105 0.84 10.52 -5.23
N ARG A 106 0.80 11.67 -5.91
CA ARG A 106 -0.07 12.78 -5.51
C ARG A 106 -1.54 12.42 -5.62
N CYS A 107 -1.99 11.84 -6.74
CA CYS A 107 -3.38 11.44 -6.90
C CYS A 107 -3.73 10.27 -5.96
N MET A 108 -2.79 9.36 -5.70
CA MET A 108 -2.94 8.30 -4.71
C MET A 108 -3.24 8.85 -3.31
N PHE A 109 -2.41 9.79 -2.82
CA PHE A 109 -2.62 10.41 -1.53
C PHE A 109 -3.89 11.26 -1.48
N ALA A 110 -4.23 11.96 -2.57
CA ALA A 110 -5.46 12.74 -2.64
C ALA A 110 -6.69 11.84 -2.47
N LEU A 111 -6.71 10.69 -3.15
CA LEU A 111 -7.80 9.72 -3.04
C LEU A 111 -7.85 9.10 -1.63
N TRP A 112 -6.71 8.71 -1.06
CA TRP A 112 -6.67 8.19 0.30
C TRP A 112 -7.23 9.19 1.33
N ASN A 113 -6.87 10.46 1.17
CA ASN A 113 -7.31 11.52 2.06
C ASN A 113 -8.80 11.83 1.87
N SER A 114 -9.35 11.79 0.65
CA SER A 114 -10.79 11.98 0.44
C SER A 114 -11.60 10.85 1.09
N GLN A 115 -11.13 9.61 0.97
CA GLN A 115 -11.77 8.43 1.57
C GLN A 115 -11.73 8.43 3.10
N SER A 116 -10.67 9.00 3.69
CA SER A 116 -10.50 9.09 5.14
C SER A 116 -11.38 10.17 5.78
N ASN A 117 -11.84 11.16 5.01
CA ASN A 117 -12.54 12.34 5.53
C ASN A 117 -14.07 12.28 5.43
N MET A 118 -14.65 11.10 5.17
CA MET A 118 -16.12 10.89 5.09
C MET A 118 -16.88 11.83 4.13
N SER A 119 -16.18 12.51 3.21
CA SER A 119 -16.81 13.28 2.15
C SER A 119 -17.30 12.33 1.04
N GLU A 120 -18.20 12.84 0.19
CA GLU A 120 -18.62 12.19 -1.06
C GLU A 120 -17.39 11.63 -1.80
N GLN A 121 -17.53 10.43 -2.37
CA GLN A 121 -16.45 9.78 -3.10
C GLN A 121 -16.01 10.67 -4.26
N ASP A 122 -14.73 11.00 -4.31
CA ASP A 122 -14.16 11.78 -5.40
C ASP A 122 -13.94 10.86 -6.61
N LEU A 123 -14.94 10.81 -7.49
CA LEU A 123 -14.96 9.94 -8.66
C LEU A 123 -13.90 10.33 -9.69
N ASP A 124 -13.58 11.63 -9.80
CA ASP A 124 -12.53 12.11 -10.70
C ASP A 124 -11.17 11.55 -10.26
N LEU A 125 -10.89 11.57 -8.94
CA LEU A 125 -9.68 10.94 -8.40
C LEU A 125 -9.67 9.42 -8.59
N CYS A 126 -10.83 8.74 -8.46
CA CYS A 126 -10.91 7.30 -8.72
C CYS A 126 -10.54 6.98 -10.18
N HIS A 127 -11.06 7.75 -11.14
CA HIS A 127 -10.76 7.58 -12.56
C HIS A 127 -9.28 7.85 -12.86
N GLU A 128 -8.71 8.90 -12.29
CA GLU A 128 -7.28 9.23 -12.45
C GLU A 128 -6.37 8.12 -11.90
N VAL A 129 -6.70 7.58 -10.73
CA VAL A 129 -5.98 6.47 -10.11
C VAL A 129 -6.05 5.22 -10.99
N VAL A 130 -7.24 4.82 -11.46
CA VAL A 130 -7.37 3.64 -12.32
C VAL A 130 -6.60 3.81 -13.62
N ALA A 131 -6.73 4.95 -14.30
CA ALA A 131 -6.00 5.22 -15.54
C ALA A 131 -4.47 5.18 -15.33
N THR A 132 -4.00 5.56 -14.14
CA THR A 132 -2.59 5.49 -13.76
C THR A 132 -2.12 4.07 -13.57
N VAL A 133 -2.86 3.26 -12.81
CA VAL A 133 -2.53 1.85 -12.55
C VAL A 133 -2.61 1.03 -13.85
N GLU A 134 -3.62 1.25 -14.69
CA GLU A 134 -3.74 0.57 -15.98
C GLU A 134 -2.56 0.88 -16.91
N ARG A 135 -2.15 2.16 -17.02
CA ARG A 135 -0.96 2.54 -17.78
C ARG A 135 0.29 1.86 -17.23
N ALA A 136 0.44 1.81 -15.90
CA ALA A 136 1.57 1.15 -15.27
C ALA A 136 1.55 -0.37 -15.54
N ALA A 137 0.38 -1.02 -15.50
CA ALA A 137 0.22 -2.44 -15.80
C ALA A 137 0.62 -2.75 -17.25
N LEU A 138 0.18 -1.94 -18.22
CA LEU A 138 0.55 -2.09 -19.63
C LEU A 138 2.07 -1.99 -19.87
N CYS A 139 2.74 -1.10 -19.12
CA CYS A 139 4.20 -0.99 -19.18
C CYS A 139 4.93 -2.11 -18.40
N SER A 140 4.24 -2.75 -17.44
CA SER A 140 4.82 -3.73 -16.51
C SER A 140 4.66 -5.17 -16.96
N ASN A 141 4.15 -5.43 -18.17
CA ASN A 141 4.01 -6.75 -18.80
C ASN A 141 5.31 -7.58 -18.93
N HIS A 142 6.40 -7.19 -18.25
CA HIS A 142 7.66 -7.91 -18.10
C HIS A 142 8.05 -8.28 -16.66
N SER A 143 7.25 -7.98 -15.63
CA SER A 143 7.61 -8.34 -14.25
C SER A 143 6.80 -9.53 -13.72
N THR A 144 7.46 -10.68 -13.62
CA THR A 144 6.95 -11.89 -12.95
C THR A 144 6.65 -11.59 -11.47
N PRO A 145 5.62 -12.22 -10.86
CA PRO A 145 5.38 -12.10 -9.43
C PRO A 145 6.62 -12.55 -8.66
N ARG A 146 7.12 -11.71 -7.76
CA ARG A 146 8.19 -12.07 -6.84
C ARG A 146 7.58 -12.87 -5.68
N THR A 147 7.87 -14.16 -5.66
CA THR A 147 7.56 -15.01 -4.51
C THR A 147 8.47 -14.59 -3.35
N PRO A 148 7.93 -14.36 -2.14
CA PRO A 148 8.78 -14.13 -0.97
C PRO A 148 9.73 -15.30 -0.76
N ALA A 149 10.97 -15.01 -0.35
CA ALA A 149 11.89 -16.03 0.10
C ALA A 149 11.31 -16.65 1.38
N LEU A 150 11.02 -17.95 1.37
CA LEU A 150 10.72 -18.73 2.58
C LEU A 150 11.87 -18.52 3.58
N THR A 151 11.64 -17.74 4.63
CA THR A 151 12.53 -17.73 5.78
C THR A 151 12.36 -19.06 6.52
N PRO A 152 13.44 -19.85 6.70
CA PRO A 152 13.34 -21.08 7.44
C PRO A 152 12.95 -20.74 8.88
N ARG A 153 11.83 -21.31 9.35
CA ARG A 153 11.52 -21.34 10.79
C ARG A 153 12.70 -22.02 11.48
N THR A 154 13.45 -21.24 12.25
CA THR A 154 14.48 -21.79 13.14
C THR A 154 13.71 -22.46 14.27
N GLY A 155 13.92 -23.76 14.44
CA GLY A 155 13.14 -24.59 15.33
C GLY A 155 13.33 -24.28 16.80
N GLU A 156 12.30 -24.59 17.57
CA GLU A 156 12.35 -25.10 18.94
C GLU A 156 11.38 -26.28 19.06
#